data_AF-A0A970MNG1-F1
#
_entry.id   AF-A0A970MNG1-F1
#
_cell.length_a   1.000
_cell.length_b   1.000
_cell.length_c   1.000
_cell.angle_alpha   90.00
_cell.angle_beta   90.00
_cell.angle_gamma   90.00
#
_symmetry.space_group_name_H-M   'P 1'
#
loop_
_entity.id
_entity.type
_entity.pdbx_description
1 polymer ?
#
loop_
_entity_poly.entity_id
_entity_poly.type
_entity_poly.pdbx_seq_one_letter_code
_entity_poly.pdbx_strand_id
1 'polypeptide(L)'
;MQPNPVLKKLGFAPDDRVVIIHTDDIGMCQATVDAFADLADFGLISSGAVMVPCPWFLKAAEFSRNNPEVDLGVHLTLTCEYDYYRWGPISTRNPASGLLDEQGCMHKTSEAVWADADPDTALGELDAQIRRALAEGMNLTHIDTHMGTVAHPQLVPGYIQLARTYGLPPMIPRLTPEELMAQSHADLDTAMLMVGMIMA
;
A
#
# COMPACT_ATOMS: atom_id res chain seq x y z
N MET A 1 -9.45 -22.60 -12.35
CA MET A 1 -9.54 -21.78 -11.12
C MET A 1 -10.86 -22.09 -10.44
N GLN A 2 -10.87 -22.34 -9.13
CA GLN A 2 -12.13 -22.33 -8.39
C GLN A 2 -12.63 -20.88 -8.31
N PRO A 3 -13.95 -20.64 -8.47
CA PRO A 3 -14.51 -19.29 -8.42
C PRO A 3 -14.25 -18.66 -7.05
N ASN A 4 -13.95 -17.35 -7.03
CA ASN A 4 -13.67 -16.64 -5.79
C ASN A 4 -14.93 -16.65 -4.90
N PRO A 5 -14.89 -17.24 -3.69
CA PRO A 5 -16.08 -17.38 -2.83
C PRO A 5 -16.66 -16.03 -2.39
N VAL A 6 -15.90 -14.94 -2.53
CA VAL A 6 -16.35 -13.58 -2.23
C VAL A 6 -17.37 -13.07 -3.27
N LEU A 7 -17.33 -13.52 -4.52
CA LEU A 7 -18.26 -13.05 -5.57
C LEU A 7 -19.72 -13.21 -5.16
N LYS A 8 -20.08 -14.40 -4.67
CA LYS A 8 -21.44 -14.69 -4.20
C LYS A 8 -21.84 -13.83 -3.00
N LYS A 9 -20.90 -13.54 -2.09
CA LYS A 9 -21.15 -12.68 -0.92
C LYS A 9 -21.40 -11.23 -1.33
N LEU A 10 -20.81 -10.79 -2.43
CA LEU A 10 -21.01 -9.48 -3.04
C LEU A 10 -22.24 -9.42 -3.97
N GLY A 11 -22.98 -10.52 -4.13
CA GLY A 11 -24.19 -10.59 -4.96
C GLY A 11 -23.95 -10.94 -6.44
N PHE A 12 -22.72 -11.29 -6.81
CA PHE A 12 -22.37 -11.71 -8.16
C PHE A 12 -22.60 -13.21 -8.38
N ALA A 13 -22.82 -13.60 -9.63
CA ALA A 13 -22.82 -14.99 -10.05
C ALA A 13 -21.39 -15.58 -9.98
N PRO A 14 -21.23 -16.91 -9.81
CA PRO A 14 -19.91 -17.54 -9.76
C PRO A 14 -19.06 -17.37 -11.03
N ASP A 15 -19.70 -17.07 -12.16
CA ASP A 15 -19.11 -16.88 -13.48
C ASP A 15 -19.04 -15.41 -13.93
N ASP A 16 -19.49 -14.47 -13.10
CA ASP A 16 -19.33 -13.04 -13.36
C ASP A 16 -17.85 -12.66 -13.42
N ARG A 17 -17.53 -11.73 -14.32
CA ARG A 17 -16.20 -11.12 -14.44
C ARG A 17 -16.23 -9.73 -13.82
N VAL A 18 -15.72 -9.63 -12.59
CA VAL A 18 -15.63 -8.37 -11.86
C VAL A 18 -14.18 -7.90 -11.85
N VAL A 19 -13.97 -6.59 -12.00
CA VAL A 19 -12.65 -5.97 -12.01
C VAL A 19 -12.64 -4.75 -11.10
N ILE A 20 -11.53 -4.57 -10.39
CA ILE A 20 -11.19 -3.32 -9.71
C ILE A 20 -10.06 -2.71 -10.53
N ILE A 21 -10.29 -1.52 -11.07
CA ILE A 21 -9.27 -0.72 -11.75
C ILE A 21 -8.69 0.22 -10.70
N HIS A 22 -7.48 -0.11 -10.26
CA HIS A 22 -6.78 0.56 -9.18
C HIS A 22 -5.69 1.50 -9.72
N THR A 23 -5.42 2.58 -8.99
CA THR A 23 -4.40 3.58 -9.34
C THR A 23 -3.47 3.84 -8.16
N ASP A 24 -2.19 3.62 -8.40
CA ASP A 24 -1.13 3.72 -7.40
C ASP A 24 -0.53 5.15 -7.38
N ASP A 25 0.32 5.42 -6.39
CA ASP A 25 1.17 6.62 -6.29
C ASP A 25 0.46 7.98 -6.22
N ILE A 26 -0.79 8.01 -5.75
CA ILE A 26 -1.54 9.26 -5.63
C ILE A 26 -0.93 10.12 -4.52
N GLY A 27 -0.63 11.39 -4.83
CA GLY A 27 0.03 12.29 -3.89
C GLY A 27 1.56 12.20 -3.91
N MET A 28 2.15 11.30 -4.71
CA MET A 28 3.58 11.31 -5.01
C MET A 28 3.99 12.70 -5.53
N CYS A 29 3.31 13.22 -6.54
CA CYS A 29 3.51 14.56 -7.07
C CYS A 29 2.17 15.24 -7.40
N GLN A 30 2.21 16.54 -7.74
CA GLN A 30 0.98 17.29 -8.08
C GLN A 30 0.17 16.63 -9.19
N ALA A 31 0.87 16.15 -10.23
CA ALA A 31 0.24 15.59 -11.41
C ALA A 31 -0.52 14.29 -11.11
N THR A 32 -0.07 13.47 -10.15
CA THR A 32 -0.79 12.22 -9.83
C THR A 32 -2.13 12.50 -9.15
N VAL A 33 -2.23 13.58 -8.37
CA VAL A 33 -3.51 13.98 -7.75
C VAL A 33 -4.51 14.47 -8.80
N ASP A 34 -4.08 15.32 -9.73
CA ASP A 34 -4.97 15.85 -10.77
C ASP A 34 -5.36 14.77 -11.78
N ALA A 35 -4.43 13.90 -12.18
CA ALA A 35 -4.73 12.77 -13.05
C ALA A 35 -5.74 11.80 -12.42
N PHE A 36 -5.61 11.53 -11.11
CA PHE A 36 -6.58 10.70 -10.40
C PHE A 36 -7.97 11.36 -10.37
N ALA A 37 -8.05 12.65 -10.09
CA ALA A 37 -9.31 13.39 -10.09
C ALA A 37 -10.02 13.33 -11.46
N ASP A 38 -9.27 13.56 -12.55
CA ASP A 38 -9.81 13.50 -13.90
C ASP A 38 -10.30 12.09 -14.28
N LEU A 39 -9.53 11.05 -13.90
CA LEU A 39 -9.88 9.66 -14.17
C LEU A 39 -11.10 9.18 -13.36
N ALA A 40 -11.22 9.65 -12.11
CA ALA A 40 -12.35 9.37 -11.24
C ALA A 40 -13.63 10.04 -11.76
N ASP A 41 -13.57 11.32 -12.13
CA ASP A 41 -14.71 12.06 -12.70
C ASP A 41 -15.19 11.45 -14.04
N PHE A 42 -14.25 11.01 -14.87
CA PHE A 42 -14.57 10.30 -16.10
C PHE A 42 -15.21 8.92 -15.86
N GLY A 43 -14.99 8.30 -14.68
CA GLY A 43 -15.50 6.98 -14.32
C GLY A 43 -14.73 5.81 -14.92
N LEU A 44 -13.45 6.00 -15.30
CA LEU A 44 -12.62 4.93 -15.85
C LEU A 44 -12.03 4.03 -14.75
N ILE A 45 -11.71 4.62 -13.60
CA ILE A 45 -11.09 3.93 -12.47
C ILE A 45 -12.12 3.66 -11.39
N SER A 46 -11.91 2.59 -10.62
CA SER A 46 -12.81 2.23 -9.52
C SER A 46 -12.20 2.50 -8.15
N SER A 47 -10.87 2.61 -8.03
CA SER A 47 -10.20 2.91 -6.78
C SER A 47 -8.78 3.46 -6.98
N GLY A 48 -8.19 4.00 -5.90
CA GLY A 48 -6.79 4.41 -5.86
C GLY A 48 -6.24 4.42 -4.44
N ALA A 49 -4.92 4.58 -4.30
CA ALA A 49 -4.27 4.60 -2.99
C ALA A 49 -3.26 5.76 -2.87
N VAL A 50 -3.28 6.46 -1.73
CA VAL A 50 -2.44 7.64 -1.51
C VAL A 50 -1.12 7.31 -0.81
N MET A 51 -0.03 7.93 -1.24
CA MET A 51 1.26 7.86 -0.58
C MET A 51 1.40 8.97 0.46
N VAL A 52 1.16 8.61 1.72
CA VAL A 52 1.13 9.57 2.85
C VAL A 52 2.46 10.30 3.08
N PRO A 53 3.65 9.67 2.92
CA PRO A 53 4.93 10.36 3.08
C PRO A 53 5.23 11.42 2.02
N CYS A 54 4.49 11.44 0.90
CA CYS A 54 4.85 12.24 -0.26
C CYS A 54 4.36 13.70 -0.17
N PRO A 55 5.04 14.66 -0.86
CA PRO A 55 4.77 16.09 -0.71
C PRO A 55 3.35 16.55 -1.05
N TRP A 56 2.62 15.81 -1.91
CA TRP A 56 1.28 16.19 -2.37
C TRP A 56 0.15 15.42 -1.69
N PHE A 57 0.47 14.64 -0.66
CA PHE A 57 -0.52 13.90 0.14
C PHE A 57 -1.66 14.80 0.66
N LEU A 58 -1.36 16.01 1.17
CA LEU A 58 -2.41 16.89 1.72
C LEU A 58 -3.44 17.33 0.66
N LYS A 59 -3.02 17.47 -0.61
CA LYS A 59 -3.93 17.76 -1.73
C LYS A 59 -4.79 16.52 -2.04
N ALA A 60 -4.20 15.31 -2.01
CA ALA A 60 -4.95 14.07 -2.16
C ALA A 60 -5.97 13.87 -1.01
N ALA A 61 -5.60 14.22 0.23
CA ALA A 61 -6.50 14.17 1.37
C ALA A 61 -7.64 15.19 1.26
N GLU A 62 -7.37 16.40 0.78
CA GLU A 62 -8.42 17.38 0.45
C GLU A 62 -9.38 16.86 -0.62
N PHE A 63 -8.86 16.27 -1.70
CA PHE A 63 -9.68 15.65 -2.73
C PHE A 63 -10.59 14.56 -2.12
N SER A 64 -10.05 13.67 -1.30
CA SER A 64 -10.82 12.62 -0.62
C SER A 64 -11.95 13.17 0.24
N ARG A 65 -11.70 14.23 1.02
CA ARG A 65 -12.75 14.86 1.85
C ARG A 65 -13.87 15.49 1.03
N ASN A 66 -13.54 16.04 -0.14
CA ASN A 66 -14.50 16.69 -1.02
C ASN A 66 -15.29 15.68 -1.87
N ASN A 67 -14.81 14.44 -2.00
CA ASN A 67 -15.41 13.38 -2.82
C ASN A 67 -15.49 12.07 -2.00
N PRO A 68 -16.31 12.02 -0.93
CA PRO A 68 -16.35 10.90 0.01
C PRO A 68 -16.83 9.56 -0.58
N GLU A 69 -17.42 9.59 -1.77
CA GLU A 69 -17.84 8.42 -2.56
C GLU A 69 -16.69 7.74 -3.32
N VAL A 70 -15.55 8.43 -3.50
CA VAL A 70 -14.40 7.87 -4.20
C VAL A 70 -13.67 6.87 -3.32
N ASP A 71 -13.40 5.69 -3.87
CA ASP A 71 -12.66 4.61 -3.21
C ASP A 71 -11.17 4.94 -3.14
N LEU A 72 -10.72 5.41 -1.98
CA LEU A 72 -9.33 5.78 -1.71
C LEU A 72 -8.76 5.04 -0.50
N GLY A 73 -7.68 4.30 -0.73
CA GLY A 73 -6.89 3.62 0.28
C GLY A 73 -5.58 4.33 0.62
N VAL A 74 -4.74 3.65 1.40
CA VAL A 74 -3.37 4.09 1.70
C VAL A 74 -2.37 3.16 1.02
N HIS A 75 -1.51 3.76 0.20
CA HIS A 75 -0.38 3.11 -0.45
C HIS A 75 0.80 3.10 0.52
N LEU A 76 0.86 2.04 1.33
CA LEU A 76 1.84 1.94 2.41
C LEU A 76 3.26 1.96 1.82
N THR A 77 4.03 2.96 2.24
CA THR A 77 5.28 3.34 1.58
C THR A 77 6.44 3.20 2.56
N LEU A 78 7.45 2.41 2.21
CA LEU A 78 8.72 2.29 2.97
C LEU A 78 9.96 2.63 2.12
N THR A 79 9.74 2.95 0.84
CA THR A 79 10.79 3.22 -0.14
C THR A 79 10.61 4.57 -0.80
N CYS A 80 11.70 5.08 -1.37
CA CYS A 80 11.74 6.22 -2.28
C CYS A 80 12.85 6.00 -3.31
N GLU A 81 12.48 5.46 -4.46
CA GLU A 81 13.35 4.98 -5.54
C GLU A 81 14.05 6.09 -6.34
N TYR A 82 13.55 7.32 -6.28
CA TYR A 82 14.01 8.43 -7.09
C TYR A 82 15.40 8.96 -6.68
N ASP A 83 16.10 9.64 -7.59
CA ASP A 83 17.39 10.26 -7.29
C ASP A 83 17.25 11.67 -6.69
N TYR A 84 16.34 12.48 -7.24
CA TYR A 84 16.24 13.92 -6.96
C TYR A 84 14.92 14.34 -6.30
N TYR A 85 13.95 13.44 -6.25
CA TYR A 85 12.62 13.71 -5.70
C TYR A 85 12.39 12.76 -4.52
N ARG A 86 12.96 13.11 -3.37
CA ARG A 86 13.04 12.23 -2.21
C ARG A 86 12.00 12.58 -1.14
N TRP A 87 11.48 11.55 -0.47
CA TRP A 87 10.68 11.67 0.75
C TRP A 87 11.24 10.75 1.85
N GLY A 88 10.86 11.04 3.09
CA GLY A 88 11.29 10.28 4.27
C GLY A 88 10.09 9.76 5.07
N PRO A 89 10.32 8.86 6.04
CA PRO A 89 9.28 8.37 6.96
C PRO A 89 8.57 9.51 7.68
N ILE A 90 7.34 9.33 8.11
CA ILE A 90 6.62 10.36 8.88
C ILE A 90 6.67 10.13 10.40
N SER A 91 7.04 8.92 10.83
CA SER A 91 7.13 8.52 12.23
C SER A 91 8.45 8.89 12.90
N THR A 92 9.56 9.01 12.16
CA THR A 92 10.89 9.15 12.73
C THR A 92 11.87 9.94 11.85
N ARG A 93 12.86 10.56 12.51
CA ARG A 93 14.06 11.16 11.91
C ARG A 93 15.33 10.61 12.55
N ASN A 94 15.23 9.56 13.37
CA ASN A 94 16.36 8.94 14.04
C ASN A 94 17.10 8.00 13.06
N PRO A 95 18.38 8.24 12.72
CA PRO A 95 19.14 7.33 11.85
C PRO A 95 19.23 5.90 12.36
N ALA A 96 19.11 5.69 13.68
CA ALA A 96 19.12 4.35 14.28
C ALA A 96 17.81 3.56 14.04
N SER A 97 16.80 4.12 13.37
CA SER A 97 15.59 3.37 12.99
C SER A 97 15.82 2.39 11.84
N GLY A 98 16.89 2.61 11.05
CA GLY A 98 17.12 1.85 9.82
C GLY A 98 16.15 2.17 8.68
N LEU A 99 15.23 3.14 8.83
CA LEU A 99 14.30 3.59 7.78
C LEU A 99 14.86 4.72 6.89
N LEU A 100 16.07 5.19 7.19
CA LEU A 100 16.68 6.35 6.56
C LEU A 100 17.95 5.93 5.81
N ASP A 101 18.07 6.38 4.57
CA ASP A 101 19.30 6.29 3.79
C ASP A 101 20.30 7.41 4.19
N GLU A 102 21.45 7.44 3.52
CA GLU A 102 22.51 8.45 3.75
C GLU A 102 22.06 9.90 3.52
N GLN A 103 20.94 10.12 2.81
CA GLN A 103 20.35 11.44 2.55
C GLN A 103 19.24 11.78 3.55
N GLY A 104 18.97 10.91 4.53
CA GLY A 104 17.87 11.08 5.49
C GLY A 104 16.49 10.87 4.87
N CYS A 105 16.41 10.13 3.77
CA CYS A 105 15.18 9.80 3.06
C CYS A 105 14.88 8.29 3.18
N MET A 106 13.70 7.83 2.75
CA MET A 106 13.43 6.39 2.66
C MET A 106 14.40 5.73 1.68
N HIS A 107 14.73 4.46 1.95
CA HIS A 107 15.60 3.65 1.10
C HIS A 107 15.09 3.54 -0.34
N LYS A 108 16.01 3.40 -1.31
CA LYS A 108 15.63 3.32 -2.72
C LYS A 108 15.01 1.99 -3.15
N THR A 109 15.26 0.92 -2.41
CA THR A 109 14.80 -0.42 -2.79
C THR A 109 14.24 -1.15 -1.58
N SER A 110 13.36 -2.12 -1.84
CA SER A 110 12.77 -2.96 -0.81
C SER A 110 13.84 -3.79 -0.08
N GLU A 111 14.88 -4.25 -0.78
CA GLU A 111 15.97 -5.03 -0.20
C GLU A 111 16.76 -4.24 0.85
N ALA A 112 16.98 -2.94 0.61
CA ALA A 112 17.63 -2.07 1.60
C ALA A 112 16.75 -1.88 2.85
N VAL A 113 15.43 -1.75 2.67
CA VAL A 113 14.49 -1.73 3.81
C VAL A 113 14.59 -3.03 4.61
N TRP A 114 14.57 -4.20 3.95
CA TRP A 114 14.63 -5.49 4.65
C TRP A 114 15.97 -5.77 5.33
N ALA A 115 17.06 -5.22 4.79
CA ALA A 115 18.39 -5.37 5.36
C ALA A 115 18.62 -4.47 6.58
N ASP A 116 18.15 -3.21 6.49
CA ASP A 116 18.57 -2.17 7.43
C ASP A 116 17.48 -1.76 8.43
N ALA A 117 16.19 -1.84 8.06
CA ALA A 117 15.10 -1.35 8.90
C ALA A 117 14.82 -2.31 10.06
N ASP A 118 14.66 -1.73 11.25
CA ASP A 118 14.06 -2.44 12.38
C ASP A 118 12.57 -2.74 12.05
N PRO A 119 12.12 -4.02 12.08
CA PRO A 119 10.76 -4.36 11.67
C PRO A 119 9.67 -3.68 12.50
N ASP A 120 9.87 -3.52 13.80
CA ASP A 120 8.90 -2.84 14.68
C ASP A 120 8.79 -1.35 14.31
N THR A 121 9.91 -0.73 13.99
CA THR A 121 9.95 0.66 13.53
C THR A 121 9.31 0.82 12.15
N ALA A 122 9.54 -0.11 11.23
CA ALA A 122 8.87 -0.13 9.93
C ALA A 122 7.35 -0.26 10.08
N LEU A 123 6.87 -1.18 10.93
CA LEU A 123 5.43 -1.33 11.21
C LEU A 123 4.84 -0.09 11.90
N GLY A 124 5.61 0.56 12.77
CA GLY A 124 5.23 1.84 13.37
C GLY A 124 5.10 2.97 12.35
N GLU A 125 5.95 2.99 11.32
CA GLU A 125 5.81 3.90 10.18
C GLU A 125 4.54 3.64 9.38
N LEU A 126 4.22 2.37 9.08
CA LEU A 126 2.99 2.00 8.37
C LEU A 126 1.73 2.41 9.15
N ASP A 127 1.71 2.15 10.47
CA ASP A 127 0.64 2.61 11.36
C ASP A 127 0.51 4.14 11.34
N ALA A 128 1.63 4.85 11.43
CA ALA A 128 1.63 6.31 11.38
C ALA A 128 1.02 6.85 10.08
N GLN A 129 1.28 6.22 8.93
CA GLN A 129 0.71 6.61 7.65
C GLN A 129 -0.82 6.47 7.64
N ILE A 130 -1.35 5.34 8.09
CA ILE A 130 -2.81 5.12 8.20
C ILE A 130 -3.43 6.15 9.15
N ARG A 131 -2.83 6.34 10.33
CA ARG A 131 -3.35 7.29 11.33
C ARG A 131 -3.31 8.72 10.82
N ARG A 132 -2.28 9.10 10.07
CA ARG A 132 -2.19 10.44 9.47
C ARG A 132 -3.28 10.64 8.42
N ALA A 133 -3.51 9.66 7.54
CA ALA A 133 -4.59 9.74 6.56
C ALA A 133 -5.98 9.88 7.20
N LEU A 134 -6.26 9.10 8.25
CA LEU A 134 -7.49 9.25 9.05
C LEU A 134 -7.58 10.61 9.76
N ALA A 135 -6.48 11.11 10.31
CA ALA A 135 -6.44 12.41 10.99
C ALA A 135 -6.67 13.60 10.03
N GLU A 136 -6.28 13.46 8.76
CA GLU A 136 -6.62 14.41 7.69
C GLU A 136 -8.07 14.23 7.18
N GLY A 137 -8.88 13.38 7.82
CA GLY A 137 -10.30 13.23 7.52
C GLY A 137 -10.64 12.39 6.29
N MET A 138 -9.71 11.58 5.79
CA MET A 138 -9.98 10.65 4.69
C MET A 138 -10.90 9.50 5.13
N ASN A 139 -11.82 9.09 4.25
CA ASN A 139 -12.63 7.89 4.42
C ASN A 139 -11.91 6.69 3.77
N LEU A 140 -10.98 6.07 4.51
CA LEU A 140 -10.14 5.00 3.97
C LEU A 140 -10.92 3.73 3.67
N THR A 141 -10.69 3.15 2.51
CA THR A 141 -11.41 1.95 2.04
C THR A 141 -10.57 0.68 2.02
N HIS A 142 -9.25 0.78 1.84
CA HIS A 142 -8.33 -0.35 1.75
C HIS A 142 -6.88 0.08 2.03
N ILE A 143 -5.97 -0.89 2.06
CA ILE A 143 -4.52 -0.67 2.07
C ILE A 143 -3.84 -1.55 1.03
N ASP A 144 -2.75 -1.05 0.47
CA ASP A 144 -1.84 -1.75 -0.42
C ASP A 144 -0.40 -1.27 -0.17
N THR A 145 0.55 -1.48 -1.10
CA THR A 145 1.98 -1.28 -0.81
C THR A 145 2.77 -0.75 -2.00
N HIS A 146 3.55 0.31 -1.76
CA HIS A 146 4.55 0.78 -2.71
C HIS A 146 5.64 -0.26 -2.89
N MET A 147 5.97 -0.56 -4.15
CA MET A 147 7.00 -1.52 -4.58
C MET A 147 6.91 -2.92 -3.95
N GLY A 148 5.78 -3.28 -3.34
CA GLY A 148 5.63 -4.55 -2.64
C GLY A 148 6.48 -4.72 -1.37
N THR A 149 7.06 -3.67 -0.79
CA THR A 149 8.03 -3.79 0.31
C THR A 149 7.46 -4.53 1.54
N VAL A 150 6.15 -4.40 1.82
CA VAL A 150 5.51 -5.09 2.97
C VAL A 150 5.32 -6.59 2.74
N ALA A 151 5.49 -7.08 1.52
CA ALA A 151 5.38 -8.49 1.14
C ALA A 151 6.63 -9.29 1.52
N HIS A 152 7.22 -9.03 2.70
CA HIS A 152 8.39 -9.73 3.26
C HIS A 152 8.00 -10.41 4.58
N PRO A 153 8.59 -11.55 5.01
CA PRO A 153 8.12 -12.32 6.16
C PRO A 153 8.16 -11.54 7.47
N GLN A 154 9.09 -10.58 7.56
CA GLN A 154 9.24 -9.70 8.72
C GLN A 154 8.11 -8.67 8.82
N LEU A 155 7.43 -8.32 7.71
CA LEU A 155 6.48 -7.21 7.65
C LEU A 155 5.05 -7.67 7.36
N VAL A 156 4.86 -8.72 6.55
CA VAL A 156 3.52 -9.13 6.10
C VAL A 156 2.55 -9.52 7.24
N PRO A 157 2.98 -10.15 8.36
CA PRO A 157 2.06 -10.38 9.48
C PRO A 157 1.58 -9.08 10.12
N GLY A 158 2.47 -8.08 10.24
CA GLY A 158 2.14 -6.76 10.76
C GLY A 158 1.21 -5.98 9.81
N TYR A 159 1.47 -6.05 8.51
CA TYR A 159 0.58 -5.49 7.47
C TYR A 159 -0.85 -6.05 7.54
N ILE A 160 -0.99 -7.38 7.66
CA ILE A 160 -2.30 -8.03 7.84
C ILE A 160 -2.93 -7.63 9.17
N GLN A 161 -2.13 -7.49 10.22
CA GLN A 161 -2.64 -7.04 11.52
C GLN A 161 -3.16 -5.59 11.44
N LEU A 162 -2.48 -4.69 10.71
CA LEU A 162 -2.96 -3.32 10.48
C LEU A 162 -4.28 -3.32 9.70
N ALA A 163 -4.38 -4.09 8.62
CA ALA A 163 -5.64 -4.28 7.89
C ALA A 163 -6.80 -4.68 8.82
N ARG A 164 -6.57 -5.64 9.72
CA ARG A 164 -7.58 -6.08 10.69
C ARG A 164 -7.89 -5.02 11.74
N THR A 165 -6.87 -4.32 12.25
CA THR A 165 -7.03 -3.27 13.27
C THR A 165 -7.89 -2.11 12.76
N TYR A 166 -7.67 -1.68 11.51
CA TYR A 166 -8.38 -0.55 10.92
C TYR A 166 -9.61 -0.95 10.10
N GLY A 167 -9.86 -2.25 9.91
CA GLY A 167 -10.96 -2.74 9.08
C GLY A 167 -10.78 -2.46 7.59
N LEU A 168 -9.53 -2.38 7.13
CA LEU A 168 -9.15 -2.05 5.75
C LEU A 168 -8.73 -3.34 5.04
N PRO A 169 -9.42 -3.79 3.97
CA PRO A 169 -8.98 -4.90 3.15
C PRO A 169 -7.56 -4.67 2.62
N PRO A 170 -6.63 -5.63 2.81
CA PRO A 170 -5.31 -5.53 2.24
C PRO A 170 -5.28 -6.05 0.80
N MET A 171 -4.56 -5.38 -0.11
CA MET A 171 -4.16 -5.98 -1.36
C MET A 171 -3.13 -7.08 -1.07
N ILE A 172 -3.46 -8.32 -1.44
CA ILE A 172 -2.56 -9.46 -1.37
C ILE A 172 -2.65 -10.20 -2.71
N PRO A 173 -1.53 -10.36 -3.45
CA PRO A 173 -1.54 -11.06 -4.72
C PRO A 173 -1.86 -12.54 -4.50
N ARG A 174 -2.83 -13.07 -5.26
CA ARG A 174 -3.16 -14.50 -5.26
C ARG A 174 -2.28 -15.22 -6.26
N LEU A 175 -1.07 -15.55 -5.84
CA LEU A 175 -0.06 -16.24 -6.63
C LEU A 175 0.34 -17.54 -5.93
N THR A 176 0.83 -18.52 -6.68
CA THR A 176 1.56 -19.65 -6.09
C THR A 176 2.90 -19.19 -5.50
N PRO A 177 3.56 -19.97 -4.62
CA PRO A 177 4.88 -19.59 -4.15
C PRO A 177 5.88 -19.39 -5.29
N GLU A 178 5.82 -20.24 -6.32
CA GLU A 178 6.66 -20.17 -7.51
C GLU A 178 6.41 -18.89 -8.33
N GLU A 179 5.14 -18.50 -8.49
CA GLU A 179 4.75 -17.27 -9.18
C GLU A 179 5.15 -16.02 -8.40
N LEU A 180 5.01 -16.04 -7.07
CA LEU A 180 5.49 -14.97 -6.19
C LEU A 180 6.99 -14.78 -6.34
N MET A 181 7.79 -15.83 -6.18
CA MET A 181 9.26 -15.74 -6.32
C MET A 181 9.72 -15.29 -7.72
N ALA A 182 8.92 -15.57 -8.76
CA ALA A 182 9.23 -15.15 -10.13
C ALA A 182 8.83 -13.69 -10.44
N GLN A 183 7.85 -13.14 -9.72
CA GLN A 183 7.27 -11.81 -10.00
C GLN A 183 7.63 -10.75 -8.95
N SER A 184 7.90 -11.16 -7.72
CA SER A 184 8.41 -10.33 -6.65
C SER A 184 9.79 -10.83 -6.24
N HIS A 185 10.63 -9.94 -5.71
CA HIS A 185 11.90 -10.34 -5.06
C HIS A 185 11.67 -11.08 -3.72
N ALA A 186 10.53 -11.77 -3.59
CA ALA A 186 10.16 -12.56 -2.44
C ALA A 186 10.97 -13.87 -2.42
N ASP A 187 11.55 -14.20 -1.27
CA ASP A 187 12.15 -15.52 -1.06
C ASP A 187 11.09 -16.61 -0.88
N LEU A 188 11.53 -17.87 -0.82
CA LEU A 188 10.63 -19.01 -0.68
C LEU A 188 9.80 -18.96 0.60
N ASP A 189 10.39 -18.53 1.72
CA ASP A 189 9.71 -18.46 3.02
C ASP A 189 8.59 -17.43 2.98
N THR A 190 8.85 -16.28 2.35
CA THR A 190 7.89 -15.23 2.04
C THR A 190 6.73 -15.74 1.20
N ALA A 191 7.07 -16.38 0.09
CA ALA A 191 6.09 -16.84 -0.88
C ALA A 191 5.17 -17.92 -0.25
N MET A 192 5.75 -18.82 0.55
CA MET A 192 5.01 -19.83 1.30
C MET A 192 4.09 -19.21 2.37
N LEU A 193 4.56 -18.19 3.10
CA LEU A 193 3.78 -17.53 4.14
C LEU A 193 2.60 -16.74 3.55
N MET A 194 2.83 -15.97 2.47
CA MET A 194 1.76 -15.23 1.78
C MET A 194 0.68 -16.16 1.24
N VAL A 195 1.07 -17.28 0.61
CA VAL A 195 0.10 -18.27 0.12
C VAL A 195 -0.66 -18.92 1.28
N GLY A 196 0.03 -19.28 2.37
CA GLY A 196 -0.60 -19.88 3.55
C GLY A 196 -1.63 -18.96 4.21
N MET A 197 -1.39 -17.65 4.23
CA MET A 197 -2.30 -16.67 4.81
C MET A 197 -3.54 -16.39 3.96
N ILE A 198 -3.47 -16.58 2.63
CA ILE A 198 -4.62 -16.45 1.72
C ILE A 198 -5.53 -17.69 1.76
N MET A 199 -4.97 -18.85 2.11
CA MET A 199 -5.67 -20.14 2.12
C MET A 199 -6.35 -20.48 3.46
N ALA A 200 -6.09 -19.70 4.51
CA ALA A 200 -6.68 -19.85 5.85
C ALA A 200 -7.96 -19.01 6.01
#